data_AF-A0A8J6NX16-F1
#
_entry.id   AF-A0A8J6NX16-F1
#
_cell.length_a   1.000
_cell.length_b   1.000
_cell.length_c   1.000
_cell.angle_alpha   90.00
_cell.angle_beta   90.00
_cell.angle_gamma   90.00
#
_symmetry.space_group_name_H-M   'P 1'
#
loop_
_entity.id
_entity.type
_entity.pdbx_description
1 polymer ?
#
loop_
_entity_poly.entity_id
_entity_poly.type
_entity_poly.pdbx_seq_one_letter_code
_entity_poly.pdbx_strand_id
1 'polypeptide(L)'
;MGQSQLCSDVWALGVVMYVLYTGMFPFYHDVEKVLMDMILELPPPPPGEHNEDLDPKIERIILKCLEKNPENRYSEAGTLKNEIISVFPGFGKCILPLY
;
A
#
# COMPACT_ATOMS: atom_id res chain seq x y z
N MET A 1 10.64 -17.71 -11.75
CA MET A 1 9.64 -17.87 -10.69
C MET A 1 9.95 -16.83 -9.62
N GLY A 2 9.04 -15.88 -9.39
CA GLY A 2 9.24 -14.79 -8.43
C GLY A 2 9.37 -15.35 -7.02
N GLN A 3 10.45 -15.02 -6.34
CA GLN A 3 10.61 -15.36 -4.93
C GLN A 3 9.69 -14.46 -4.11
N SER A 4 8.86 -15.05 -3.27
CA SER A 4 8.07 -14.29 -2.30
C SER A 4 9.01 -13.68 -1.27
N GLN A 5 8.98 -12.36 -1.12
CA GLN A 5 9.77 -11.63 -0.14
C GLN A 5 8.83 -10.98 0.88
N LEU A 6 9.32 -10.63 2.08
CA LEU A 6 8.52 -9.95 3.11
C LEU A 6 7.91 -8.63 2.59
N CYS A 7 8.63 -7.91 1.75
CA CYS A 7 8.16 -6.68 1.12
C CYS A 7 7.13 -6.93 -0.02
N SER A 8 6.92 -8.18 -0.45
CA SER A 8 5.82 -8.55 -1.36
C SER A 8 4.49 -8.52 -0.64
N ASP A 9 4.44 -8.99 0.62
CA ASP A 9 3.24 -8.89 1.46
C ASP A 9 2.91 -7.43 1.79
N VAL A 10 3.92 -6.59 1.99
CA VAL A 10 3.76 -5.13 2.15
C VAL A 10 3.11 -4.50 0.91
N TRP A 11 3.51 -4.94 -0.28
CA TRP A 11 2.90 -4.45 -1.53
C TRP A 11 1.44 -4.86 -1.64
N ALA A 12 1.12 -6.13 -1.35
CA ALA A 12 -0.25 -6.63 -1.36
C ALA A 12 -1.13 -5.88 -0.32
N LEU A 13 -0.59 -5.60 0.86
CA LEU A 13 -1.27 -4.79 1.87
C LEU A 13 -1.48 -3.34 1.38
N GLY A 14 -0.52 -2.78 0.64
CA GLY A 14 -0.66 -1.49 -0.05
C GLY A 14 -1.87 -1.46 -0.98
N VAL A 15 -2.06 -2.51 -1.79
CA VAL A 15 -3.24 -2.65 -2.67
C VAL A 15 -4.54 -2.70 -1.85
N VAL A 16 -4.56 -3.49 -0.77
CA VAL A 16 -5.74 -3.57 0.11
C VAL A 16 -6.07 -2.20 0.71
N MET A 17 -5.08 -1.49 1.24
CA MET A 17 -5.28 -0.15 1.78
C MET A 17 -5.81 0.82 0.72
N TYR A 18 -5.24 0.79 -0.49
CA TYR A 18 -5.72 1.60 -1.61
C TYR A 18 -7.22 1.38 -1.86
N VAL A 19 -7.64 0.12 -1.97
CA VAL A 19 -9.05 -0.25 -2.19
C VAL A 19 -9.93 0.20 -1.02
N LEU A 20 -9.47 0.03 0.22
CA LEU A 20 -10.25 0.42 1.41
C LEU A 20 -10.50 1.94 1.48
N TYR A 21 -9.52 2.75 1.07
CA TYR A 21 -9.64 4.21 1.10
C TYR A 21 -10.30 4.82 -0.12
N THR A 22 -10.26 4.15 -1.27
CA THR A 22 -10.75 4.71 -2.55
C THR A 22 -11.96 3.98 -3.13
N GLY A 23 -12.22 2.74 -2.70
CA GLY A 23 -13.19 1.83 -3.34
C GLY A 23 -12.74 1.29 -4.70
N MET A 24 -11.53 1.63 -5.16
CA MET A 24 -11.01 1.33 -6.50
C MET A 24 -9.72 0.51 -6.42
N PHE A 25 -9.44 -0.29 -7.45
CA PHE A 25 -8.12 -0.92 -7.56
C PHE A 25 -7.09 0.06 -8.13
N PRO A 26 -5.83 0.03 -7.67
CA PRO A 26 -4.78 0.89 -8.21
C PRO A 26 -4.42 0.55 -9.66
N PHE A 27 -4.67 -0.70 -10.09
CA PHE A 27 -4.45 -1.18 -11.44
C PHE A 27 -5.62 -2.07 -11.85
N TYR A 28 -6.18 -1.87 -13.04
CA TYR A 28 -7.20 -2.72 -13.61
C TYR A 28 -7.14 -2.69 -15.13
N HIS A 29 -7.24 -3.87 -15.74
CA HIS A 29 -7.42 -4.01 -17.19
C HIS A 29 -8.01 -5.40 -17.48
N ASP A 30 -8.90 -5.51 -18.47
CA ASP A 30 -9.56 -6.79 -18.80
C ASP A 30 -8.60 -7.82 -19.42
N VAL A 31 -7.52 -7.33 -20.04
CA VAL A 31 -6.45 -8.16 -20.60
C VAL A 31 -5.34 -8.37 -19.57
N GLU A 32 -5.15 -9.61 -19.13
CA GLU A 32 -4.18 -9.99 -18.08
C GLU A 32 -2.76 -9.49 -18.35
N LYS A 33 -2.26 -9.65 -19.59
CA LYS A 33 -0.91 -9.19 -19.96
C LYS A 33 -0.75 -7.67 -19.74
N VAL A 34 -1.76 -6.89 -20.11
CA VAL A 34 -1.73 -5.43 -19.95
C VAL A 34 -1.78 -5.09 -18.46
N LEU A 35 -2.61 -5.77 -17.67
CA LEU A 35 -2.63 -5.58 -16.22
C LEU A 35 -1.25 -5.85 -15.59
N MET A 36 -0.57 -6.92 -16.02
CA MET A 36 0.78 -7.23 -15.56
C MET A 36 1.77 -6.14 -15.95
N ASP A 37 1.73 -5.66 -17.19
CA ASP A 37 2.57 -4.56 -17.65
C ASP A 37 2.31 -3.27 -16.82
N MET A 38 1.05 -2.97 -16.48
CA MET A 38 0.70 -1.85 -15.60
C MET A 38 1.26 -2.03 -14.18
N ILE A 39 1.12 -3.23 -13.61
CA ILE A 39 1.64 -3.56 -12.28
C ILE A 39 3.17 -3.45 -12.24
N LEU A 40 3.87 -3.77 -13.32
CA LEU A 40 5.34 -3.71 -13.37
C LEU A 40 5.86 -2.29 -13.67
N GLU A 41 5.22 -1.56 -14.58
CA GLU A 41 5.82 -0.37 -15.19
C GLU A 41 5.15 0.96 -14.78
N LEU A 42 3.84 0.97 -14.52
CA LEU A 42 3.11 2.23 -14.31
C LEU A 42 2.96 2.57 -12.83
N PRO A 43 3.26 3.80 -12.38
CA PRO A 43 2.93 4.21 -11.02
C PRO A 43 1.39 4.13 -10.79
N PRO A 44 0.94 3.77 -9.58
CA PRO A 44 -0.49 3.82 -9.27
C PRO A 44 -0.97 5.29 -9.30
N PRO A 45 -2.22 5.56 -9.70
CA PRO A 45 -2.82 6.88 -9.51
C PRO A 45 -2.81 7.24 -8.02
N PRO A 46 -2.47 8.48 -7.62
CA PRO A 46 -2.56 8.91 -6.23
C PRO A 46 -3.97 8.65 -5.66
N PRO A 47 -4.10 7.95 -4.51
CA PRO A 47 -5.38 7.69 -3.85
C PRO A 47 -6.26 8.94 -3.65
N GLY A 48 -5.67 10.10 -3.41
CA GLY A 48 -6.35 11.39 -3.24
C GLY A 48 -7.09 11.87 -4.49
N GLU A 49 -6.75 11.36 -5.68
CA GLU A 49 -7.54 11.60 -6.90
C GLU A 49 -8.91 10.90 -6.86
N HIS A 50 -9.08 9.91 -6.00
CA HIS A 50 -10.33 9.17 -5.81
C HIS A 50 -11.03 9.48 -4.47
N ASN A 51 -10.29 9.94 -3.47
CA ASN A 51 -10.80 10.34 -2.18
C ASN A 51 -10.13 11.63 -1.70
N GLU A 52 -10.76 12.77 -1.99
CA GLU A 52 -10.23 14.10 -1.66
C GLU A 52 -10.08 14.34 -0.14
N ASP A 53 -10.84 13.61 0.69
CA ASP A 53 -10.79 13.70 2.15
C ASP A 53 -9.68 12.83 2.77
N LEU A 54 -8.90 12.13 1.94
CA LEU A 54 -7.82 11.27 2.41
C LEU A 54 -6.70 12.08 3.06
N ASP A 55 -6.29 11.68 4.28
CA ASP A 55 -5.12 12.27 4.93
C ASP A 55 -3.87 12.03 4.05
N PRO A 56 -3.15 13.09 3.63
CA PRO A 56 -1.96 12.97 2.78
C PRO A 56 -0.87 12.04 3.35
N LYS A 57 -0.85 11.83 4.67
CA LYS A 57 0.08 10.91 5.31
C LYS A 57 -0.28 9.45 5.01
N ILE A 58 -1.58 9.11 4.93
CA ILE A 58 -2.03 7.77 4.51
C ILE A 58 -1.68 7.54 3.04
N GLU A 59 -1.96 8.52 2.18
CA GLU A 59 -1.59 8.46 0.76
C GLU A 59 -0.10 8.12 0.59
N ARG A 60 0.78 8.87 1.27
CA ARG A 60 2.23 8.63 1.22
C ARG A 60 2.61 7.19 1.63
N ILE A 61 1.96 6.66 2.67
CA ILE A 61 2.20 5.28 3.13
C ILE A 61 1.76 4.27 2.05
N ILE A 62 0.57 4.44 1.47
CA ILE A 62 0.04 3.59 0.41
C ILE A 62 0.97 3.61 -0.80
N LEU A 63 1.35 4.80 -1.28
CA LEU A 63 2.22 4.95 -2.44
C LEU A 63 3.60 4.31 -2.21
N LYS A 64 4.17 4.45 -1.00
CA LYS A 64 5.44 3.77 -0.65
C LYS A 64 5.31 2.25 -0.63
N CYS A 65 4.19 1.69 -0.17
CA CYS A 65 3.93 0.26 -0.29
C CYS A 65 3.89 -0.22 -1.75
N LEU A 66 3.39 0.62 -2.66
CA LEU A 66 3.18 0.33 -4.08
C LEU A 66 4.36 0.66 -5.00
N GLU A 67 5.50 1.07 -4.43
CA GLU A 67 6.75 1.32 -5.17
C GLU A 67 7.15 0.13 -6.04
N LYS A 68 7.64 0.40 -7.25
CA LYS A 68 8.00 -0.67 -8.19
C LYS A 68 9.23 -1.44 -7.73
N ASN A 69 10.27 -0.72 -7.32
CA ASN A 69 11.46 -1.32 -6.77
C ASN A 69 11.19 -1.81 -5.32
N PRO A 70 11.32 -3.12 -5.01
CA PRO A 70 11.12 -3.64 -3.66
C PRO A 70 11.96 -2.95 -2.59
N GLU A 71 13.16 -2.48 -2.94
CA GLU A 71 14.07 -1.76 -2.02
C GLU A 71 13.54 -0.39 -1.59
N ASN A 72 12.63 0.20 -2.36
CA ASN A 72 11.98 1.48 -2.03
C ASN A 72 10.75 1.29 -1.12
N ARG A 73 10.26 0.06 -0.97
CA ARG A 73 9.12 -0.28 -0.11
C ARG A 73 9.53 -0.33 1.36
N TYR A 74 8.56 -0.55 2.23
CA TYR A 74 8.90 -1.04 3.56
C TYR A 74 9.43 -2.47 3.45
N SER A 75 10.56 -2.73 4.12
CA SER A 75 11.24 -4.03 4.10
C SER A 75 10.36 -5.18 4.60
N GLU A 76 9.50 -4.89 5.58
CA GLU A 76 8.60 -5.84 6.22
C GLU A 76 7.40 -5.13 6.88
N ALA A 77 6.40 -5.91 7.28
CA ALA A 77 5.19 -5.40 7.94
C ALA A 77 5.49 -4.68 9.28
N GLY A 78 6.55 -5.09 10.00
CA GLY A 78 6.99 -4.43 11.23
C GLY A 78 7.39 -2.97 11.00
N THR A 79 8.17 -2.71 9.94
CA THR A 79 8.59 -1.36 9.54
C THR A 79 7.39 -0.50 9.16
N LEU A 80 6.45 -1.03 8.38
CA LEU A 80 5.20 -0.34 8.03
C LEU A 80 4.37 0.01 9.28
N LYS A 81 4.20 -0.94 10.21
CA LYS A 81 3.49 -0.70 11.47
C LYS A 81 4.11 0.44 12.27
N ASN A 82 5.44 0.47 12.37
CA ASN A 82 6.16 1.50 13.11
C ASN A 82 5.96 2.89 12.48
N GLU A 83 5.98 2.98 11.15
CA GLU A 83 5.64 4.21 10.43
C GLU A 83 4.20 4.66 10.78
N ILE A 84 3.21 3.77 10.67
CA ILE A 84 1.81 4.11 10.96
C ILE A 84 1.66 4.62 12.40
N ILE A 85 2.30 3.99 13.38
CA ILE A 85 2.25 4.42 14.79
C ILE A 85 2.94 5.78 14.97
N SER A 86 4.05 6.02 14.28
CA SER A 86 4.77 7.30 14.33
C SER A 86 3.94 8.44 13.75
N VAL A 87 3.24 8.18 12.65
CA VAL A 87 2.40 9.14 11.93
C VAL A 87 1.07 9.40 12.65
N PHE A 88 0.50 8.36 13.29
CA PHE A 88 -0.75 8.40 14.03
C PHE A 88 -0.58 7.89 15.48
N PRO A 89 -0.05 8.73 16.39
CA PRO A 89 0.14 8.36 17.78
C PRO A 89 -1.19 8.00 18.46
N GLY A 90 -1.45 6.71 18.65
CA GLY A 90 -2.73 6.21 19.20
C GLY A 90 -3.42 5.14 18.36
N PHE A 91 -2.99 4.96 17.10
CA PHE A 91 -3.46 3.87 16.26
C PHE A 91 -3.30 2.51 16.96
N GLY A 92 -4.36 1.71 16.97
CA GLY A 92 -4.39 0.37 17.57
C GLY A 92 -4.51 0.31 19.10
N LYS A 93 -4.37 1.43 19.84
CA LYS A 93 -4.42 1.43 21.32
C LYS A 93 -5.75 0.93 21.91
N CYS A 94 -6.86 1.06 21.17
CA CYS A 94 -8.18 0.59 21.62
C CYS A 94 -8.61 -0.75 20.99
N ILE A 95 -7.91 -1.26 19.98
CA ILE A 95 -8.39 -2.36 19.13
C ILE A 95 -7.69 -3.69 19.46
N LEU A 96 -6.51 -3.64 20.09
CA LEU A 96 -5.80 -4.83 20.55
C LEU A 96 -5.41 -4.63 22.03
N PRO A 97 -6.08 -5.30 23.00
CA PRO A 97 -5.45 -5.51 24.29
C PRO A 97 -4.22 -6.37 23.99
N LEU A 98 -3.05 -5.73 23.99
CA LEU A 98 -1.78 -6.43 23.81
C LEU A 98 -1.69 -7.49 24.92
N TYR A 99 -1.50 -8.75 24.51
CA TYR A 99 -1.12 -9.86 25.39
C TYR A 99 0.10 -9.49 26.25
#